data_AF-A0A7G2C5K0-F1
#
_entry.id   AF-A0A7G2C5K0-F1
#
_cell.length_a   1.000
_cell.length_b   1.000
_cell.length_c   1.000
_cell.angle_alpha   90.00
_cell.angle_beta   90.00
_cell.angle_gamma   90.00
#
_symmetry.space_group_name_H-M   'P 1'
#
loop_
_entity.id
_entity.type
_entity.pdbx_description
1 polymer ?
#
loop_
_entity_poly.entity_id
_entity_poly.type
_entity_poly.pdbx_seq_one_letter_code
_entity_poly.pdbx_strand_id
1 'polypeptide(L)'
;METPKKVHWASKKKKVEKVASEGGDGILKGLQRMGCKVQLKSSVAIAVDCLFQLIFAQNQSSVNLPPEVNACHQLVAHNGLRILAEKIQHPSPLRKELLLLLEVVTLGSTDLSTASGFDETVSTVTHVLLQQGDSGEHYTLLLRIVTNLSNLKPVAFSEEAESIAHHFKNVLLYTEDAEKLTFVLCCAVNLCKYDLYAGACRFAKYLCAQEVLSTLCTKMYHFYNSDDINLIVLSGYCALFLGTVSLFSEKEFDLRIQVITALAKVTKDTEMGTKVAHQPMKLIVAILQEFILFQSTSGTLTKSSLVEMSDLIDRIVKQNKISIDSE
;
A
#
# COMPACT_ATOMS: atom_id res chain seq x y z
N MET A 1 -0.89 -66.71 -46.90
CA MET A 1 -0.85 -67.38 -45.59
C MET A 1 0.63 -67.44 -45.23
N GLU A 2 1.12 -66.73 -44.23
CA GLU A 2 0.85 -66.97 -42.81
C GLU A 2 0.91 -65.69 -41.98
N THR A 3 0.02 -65.65 -40.99
CA THR A 3 -0.16 -64.69 -39.90
C THR A 3 0.96 -64.75 -38.83
N PRO A 4 1.08 -63.75 -37.94
CA PRO A 4 2.35 -63.33 -37.33
C PRO A 4 2.71 -64.10 -36.06
N LYS A 5 4.02 -64.33 -35.86
CA LYS A 5 4.56 -64.84 -34.59
C LYS A 5 4.72 -63.70 -33.57
N LYS A 6 3.91 -63.81 -32.50
CA LYS A 6 4.08 -63.14 -31.21
C LYS A 6 5.48 -63.42 -30.65
N VAL A 7 6.18 -62.39 -30.18
CA VAL A 7 7.30 -62.55 -29.25
C VAL A 7 6.97 -61.86 -27.93
N HIS A 8 6.75 -62.72 -26.94
CA HIS A 8 6.70 -62.45 -25.51
C HIS A 8 7.88 -61.59 -25.05
N TRP A 9 7.59 -60.40 -24.50
CA TRP A 9 8.55 -59.71 -23.64
C TRP A 9 8.45 -60.29 -22.22
N ALA A 10 9.32 -61.25 -21.94
CA ALA A 10 9.54 -61.73 -20.59
C ALA A 10 10.31 -60.67 -19.78
N SER A 11 9.79 -60.45 -18.58
CA SER A 11 10.16 -59.44 -17.61
C SER A 11 11.59 -59.63 -17.08
N LYS A 12 12.47 -58.66 -17.29
CA LYS A 12 13.63 -58.45 -16.40
C LYS A 12 13.21 -57.45 -15.32
N LYS A 13 12.95 -57.96 -14.11
CA LYS A 13 12.87 -57.18 -12.87
C LYS A 13 14.14 -56.35 -12.73
N LYS A 14 14.06 -55.04 -12.96
CA LYS A 14 15.11 -54.10 -12.57
C LYS A 14 15.02 -53.94 -11.05
N LYS A 15 16.12 -54.27 -10.37
CA LYS A 15 16.35 -53.97 -8.95
C LYS A 15 15.99 -52.50 -8.69
N VAL A 16 15.09 -52.28 -7.74
CA VAL A 16 14.91 -50.98 -7.10
C VAL A 16 16.14 -50.76 -6.23
N GLU A 17 17.10 -49.98 -6.72
CA GLU A 17 18.11 -49.37 -5.85
C GLU A 17 17.41 -48.25 -5.06
N LYS A 18 17.36 -48.43 -3.73
CA LYS A 18 17.05 -47.36 -2.80
C LYS A 18 18.14 -46.31 -2.95
N VAL A 19 17.81 -45.19 -3.61
CA VAL A 19 18.65 -43.99 -3.54
C VAL A 19 18.44 -43.37 -2.17
N ALA A 20 19.50 -43.42 -1.37
CA ALA A 20 19.62 -42.71 -0.12
C ALA A 20 19.51 -41.20 -0.38
N SER A 21 18.85 -40.50 0.55
CA SER A 21 18.71 -39.06 0.56
C SER A 21 20.09 -38.39 0.67
N GLU A 22 20.54 -37.76 -0.41
CA GLU A 22 21.57 -36.73 -0.35
C GLU A 22 20.92 -35.39 -0.69
N GLY A 23 20.75 -34.58 0.36
CA GLY A 23 20.19 -33.25 0.28
C GLY A 23 21.20 -32.23 -0.27
N GLY A 24 20.66 -31.15 -0.85
CA GLY A 24 21.36 -29.87 -1.01
C GLY A 24 21.90 -29.54 -2.41
N ASP A 25 22.35 -30.52 -3.20
CA ASP A 25 23.20 -30.21 -4.37
C ASP A 25 22.42 -29.93 -5.67
N GLY A 26 21.15 -30.35 -5.76
CA GLY A 26 20.32 -30.14 -6.95
C GLY A 26 19.87 -28.69 -7.15
N ILE A 27 19.61 -27.98 -6.05
CA ILE A 27 19.13 -26.59 -6.07
C ILE A 27 20.28 -25.63 -6.45
N LEU A 28 21.49 -25.87 -5.92
CA LEU A 28 22.68 -25.07 -6.24
C LEU A 28 23.05 -25.14 -7.73
N LYS A 29 22.96 -26.33 -8.33
CA LYS A 29 23.22 -26.55 -9.76
C LYS A 29 22.15 -25.92 -10.65
N GLY A 30 20.92 -25.77 -10.16
CA GLY A 30 19.86 -25.00 -10.83
C GLY A 30 20.13 -23.50 -10.82
N LEU A 31 20.59 -22.96 -9.68
CA LEU A 31 20.86 -21.53 -9.48
C LEU A 31 22.08 -21.02 -10.26
N GLN A 32 23.13 -21.83 -10.39
CA GLN A 32 24.30 -21.49 -11.21
C GLN A 32 23.99 -21.39 -12.71
N ARG A 33 23.00 -22.15 -13.20
CA ARG A 33 22.55 -22.07 -14.60
C ARG A 33 21.76 -20.79 -14.91
N MET A 34 21.24 -20.11 -13.89
CA MET A 34 20.48 -18.85 -14.04
C MET A 34 21.34 -17.59 -13.90
N GLY A 35 22.67 -17.72 -13.83
CA GLY A 35 23.59 -16.57 -13.86
C GLY A 35 23.72 -15.78 -12.55
N CYS A 36 23.23 -16.31 -11.42
CA CYS A 36 23.43 -15.67 -10.11
C CYS A 36 24.90 -15.77 -9.67
N LYS A 37 25.59 -14.62 -9.54
CA LYS A 37 26.88 -14.54 -8.83
C LYS A 37 26.63 -14.83 -7.35
N VAL A 38 27.02 -16.01 -6.89
CA VAL A 38 26.84 -16.45 -5.49
C VAL A 38 27.89 -15.78 -4.60
N GLN A 39 27.53 -14.65 -3.98
CA GLN A 39 28.04 -14.36 -2.63
C GLN A 39 27.39 -15.37 -1.68
N LEU A 40 28.12 -15.85 -0.66
CA LEU A 40 27.63 -16.81 0.35
C LEU A 40 26.45 -16.21 1.14
N LYS A 41 25.26 -16.25 0.54
CA LYS A 41 23.98 -15.96 1.18
C LYS A 41 23.55 -17.19 1.97
N SER A 42 22.94 -16.98 3.14
CA SER A 42 22.34 -18.08 3.90
C SER A 42 21.30 -18.81 3.05
N SER A 43 21.05 -20.10 3.29
CA SER A 43 20.04 -20.88 2.55
C SER A 43 18.66 -20.22 2.58
N VAL A 44 18.33 -19.50 3.65
CA VAL A 44 17.09 -18.72 3.80
C VAL A 44 17.08 -17.51 2.88
N ALA A 45 18.17 -16.75 2.78
CA ALA A 45 18.26 -15.61 1.88
C ALA A 45 18.12 -16.06 0.41
N ILE A 46 18.71 -17.20 0.05
CA ILE A 46 18.54 -17.79 -1.29
C ILE A 46 17.09 -18.20 -1.53
N ALA A 47 16.42 -18.82 -0.55
CA ALA A 47 15.02 -19.20 -0.68
C ALA A 47 14.09 -17.98 -0.86
N VAL A 48 14.35 -16.91 -0.12
CA VAL A 48 13.62 -15.64 -0.27
C VAL A 48 13.86 -15.01 -1.64
N ASP A 49 15.12 -14.97 -2.10
CA ASP A 49 15.46 -14.50 -3.45
C ASP A 49 14.75 -15.30 -4.55
N CYS A 50 14.70 -16.63 -4.43
CA CYS A 50 13.99 -17.50 -5.38
C CYS A 50 12.48 -17.21 -5.38
N LEU A 51 11.91 -16.99 -4.20
CA LEU A 51 10.50 -16.67 -4.06
C LEU A 51 10.16 -15.31 -4.68
N PHE A 52 11.03 -14.31 -4.53
CA PHE A 52 10.88 -13.03 -5.24
C PHE A 52 10.87 -13.21 -6.75
N GLN A 53 11.86 -13.92 -7.29
CA GLN A 53 11.94 -14.15 -8.73
C GLN A 53 10.69 -14.87 -9.24
N LEU A 54 10.17 -15.83 -8.47
CA LEU A 54 8.93 -16.51 -8.81
C LEU A 54 7.74 -15.55 -8.80
N ILE A 55 7.54 -14.76 -7.74
CA ILE A 55 6.41 -13.82 -7.66
C ILE A 55 6.50 -12.76 -8.77
N PHE A 56 7.69 -12.21 -9.03
CA PHE A 56 7.87 -11.24 -10.11
C PHE A 56 7.59 -11.84 -11.48
N ALA A 57 8.09 -13.05 -11.77
CA ALA A 57 7.81 -13.73 -13.02
C ALA A 57 6.30 -13.99 -13.20
N GLN A 58 5.62 -14.37 -12.13
CA GLN A 58 4.18 -14.58 -12.13
C GLN A 58 3.39 -13.27 -12.35
N ASN A 59 3.80 -12.18 -11.70
CA ASN A 59 3.16 -10.87 -11.85
C ASN A 59 3.41 -10.23 -13.23
N GLN A 60 4.50 -10.58 -13.91
CA GLN A 60 4.77 -10.14 -15.29
C GLN A 60 3.98 -10.94 -16.32
N SER A 61 3.61 -12.18 -16.02
CA SER A 61 2.75 -12.97 -16.89
C SER A 61 1.32 -12.42 -16.83
N SER A 62 0.75 -12.01 -17.97
CA SER A 62 -0.64 -11.54 -18.08
C SER A 62 -1.69 -12.64 -17.84
N VAL A 63 -1.25 -13.80 -17.34
CA VAL A 63 -2.07 -14.99 -17.12
C VAL A 63 -2.44 -15.03 -15.64
N ASN A 64 -3.74 -14.98 -15.34
CA ASN A 64 -4.23 -15.29 -14.01
C ASN A 64 -3.90 -16.75 -13.69
N LEU A 65 -2.89 -16.95 -12.84
CA LEU A 65 -2.48 -18.27 -12.41
C LEU A 65 -3.49 -18.85 -11.43
N PRO A 66 -3.83 -20.15 -11.53
CA PRO A 66 -4.60 -20.83 -10.50
C PRO A 66 -3.94 -20.71 -9.12
N PRO A 67 -4.72 -20.65 -8.01
CA PRO A 67 -4.17 -20.53 -6.65
C PRO A 67 -3.13 -21.60 -6.28
N GLU A 68 -3.22 -22.79 -6.87
CA GLU A 68 -2.29 -23.91 -6.65
C GLU A 68 -0.87 -23.62 -7.15
N VAL A 69 -0.75 -22.71 -8.13
CA VAL A 69 0.52 -22.37 -8.78
C VAL A 69 0.99 -20.97 -8.43
N ASN A 70 0.11 -20.12 -7.90
CA ASN A 70 0.43 -18.76 -7.50
C ASN A 70 1.22 -18.76 -6.16
N ALA A 71 2.44 -18.23 -6.18
CA ALA A 71 3.36 -18.27 -5.05
C ALA A 71 2.84 -17.50 -3.83
N CYS A 72 2.17 -16.36 -4.04
CA CYS A 72 1.55 -15.60 -2.96
C CYS A 72 0.42 -16.40 -2.30
N HIS A 73 -0.43 -17.06 -3.08
CA HIS A 73 -1.51 -17.91 -2.56
C HIS A 73 -0.95 -19.10 -1.77
N GLN A 74 0.09 -19.77 -2.28
CA GLN A 74 0.74 -20.87 -1.57
C GLN A 74 1.38 -20.41 -0.26
N LEU A 75 2.08 -19.27 -0.27
CA LEU A 75 2.65 -18.71 0.96
C LEU A 75 1.58 -18.47 2.01
N VAL A 76 0.44 -17.89 1.61
CA VAL A 76 -0.69 -17.62 2.50
C VAL A 76 -1.32 -18.92 3.03
N ALA A 77 -1.56 -19.89 2.15
CA ALA A 77 -2.12 -21.20 2.50
C ALA A 77 -1.26 -21.96 3.53
N HIS A 78 0.04 -21.70 3.56
CA HIS A 78 0.99 -22.30 4.51
C HIS A 78 1.27 -21.42 5.75
N ASN A 79 0.35 -20.52 6.13
CA ASN A 79 0.51 -19.58 7.26
C ASN A 79 1.73 -18.65 7.12
N GLY A 80 2.18 -18.39 5.89
CA GLY A 80 3.37 -17.59 5.62
C GLY A 80 3.28 -16.18 6.19
N LEU A 81 2.11 -15.54 6.18
CA LEU A 81 1.91 -14.22 6.79
C LEU A 81 2.30 -14.19 8.27
N ARG A 82 1.73 -15.12 9.05
CA ARG A 82 2.03 -15.23 10.48
C ARG A 82 3.51 -15.50 10.74
N ILE A 83 4.13 -16.37 9.94
CA ILE A 83 5.56 -16.69 10.04
C ILE A 83 6.41 -15.45 9.72
N LEU A 84 6.08 -14.70 8.67
CA LEU A 84 6.78 -13.47 8.31
C LEU A 84 6.66 -12.42 9.41
N ALA A 85 5.45 -12.21 9.94
CA ALA A 85 5.19 -11.28 11.04
C ALA A 85 6.07 -11.60 12.26
N GLU A 86 6.04 -12.85 12.74
CA GLU A 86 6.86 -13.31 13.87
C GLU A 86 8.37 -13.06 13.65
N LYS A 87 8.87 -13.34 12.44
CA LYS A 87 10.29 -13.16 12.11
C LYS A 87 10.70 -11.70 11.98
N ILE A 88 9.81 -10.82 11.54
CA ILE A 88 10.08 -9.37 11.40
C ILE A 88 10.13 -8.69 12.76
N GLN A 89 9.31 -9.14 13.73
CA GLN A 89 9.24 -8.57 15.08
C GLN A 89 10.61 -8.52 15.77
N HIS A 90 11.45 -9.54 15.57
CA HIS A 90 12.77 -9.62 16.18
C HIS A 90 13.89 -9.09 15.27
N PRO A 91 14.93 -8.43 15.82
CA PRO A 91 16.08 -8.02 15.04
C PRO A 91 16.71 -9.23 14.35
N SER A 92 16.83 -9.17 13.04
CA SER A 92 17.35 -10.26 12.21
C SER A 92 18.16 -9.68 11.06
N PRO A 93 19.28 -10.32 10.66
CA PRO A 93 20.03 -9.91 9.48
C PRO A 93 19.21 -10.04 8.18
N LEU A 94 18.08 -10.78 8.22
CA LEU A 94 17.18 -10.97 7.08
C LEU A 94 15.94 -10.06 7.13
N ARG A 95 15.85 -9.14 8.10
CA ARG A 95 14.63 -8.34 8.32
C ARG A 95 14.23 -7.56 7.06
N LYS A 96 15.19 -7.00 6.34
CA LYS A 96 14.93 -6.25 5.11
C LYS A 96 14.31 -7.14 4.03
N GLU A 97 14.89 -8.31 3.78
CA GLU A 97 14.41 -9.27 2.79
C GLU A 97 13.00 -9.78 3.13
N LEU A 98 12.73 -10.02 4.43
CA LEU A 98 11.41 -10.44 4.89
C LEU A 98 10.36 -9.32 4.74
N LEU A 99 10.73 -8.08 5.03
CA LEU A 99 9.85 -6.92 4.81
C LEU A 99 9.57 -6.71 3.33
N LEU A 100 10.58 -6.78 2.46
CA LEU A 100 10.40 -6.70 1.01
C LEU A 100 9.46 -7.81 0.51
N LEU A 101 9.57 -9.01 1.08
CA LEU A 101 8.72 -10.14 0.67
C LEU A 101 7.28 -9.85 1.08
N LEU A 102 7.08 -9.31 2.27
CA LEU A 102 5.77 -8.91 2.75
C LEU A 102 5.18 -7.76 1.93
N GLU A 103 5.98 -6.77 1.51
CA GLU A 103 5.56 -5.70 0.60
C GLU A 103 5.01 -6.29 -0.72
N VAL A 104 5.75 -7.21 -1.33
CA VAL A 104 5.35 -7.84 -2.59
C VAL A 104 4.09 -8.70 -2.43
N VAL A 105 3.99 -9.48 -1.34
CA VAL A 105 2.81 -10.32 -1.06
C VAL A 105 1.57 -9.47 -0.83
N THR A 106 1.70 -8.36 -0.10
CA THR A 106 0.58 -7.44 0.21
C THR A 106 0.14 -6.60 -0.99
N LEU A 107 0.98 -6.46 -2.02
CA LEU A 107 0.61 -5.79 -3.26
C LEU A 107 -0.22 -6.68 -4.20
N GLY A 108 0.00 -8.00 -4.18
CA GLY A 108 -0.43 -8.91 -5.24
C GLY A 108 -1.67 -9.76 -4.98
N SER A 109 -2.29 -9.73 -3.80
CA SER A 109 -3.37 -10.66 -3.45
C SER A 109 -4.58 -9.96 -2.81
N THR A 110 -5.70 -9.93 -3.52
CA THR A 110 -6.99 -9.42 -3.02
C THR A 110 -7.56 -10.28 -1.90
N ASP A 111 -7.27 -11.58 -1.93
CA ASP A 111 -7.83 -12.56 -0.99
C ASP A 111 -7.07 -12.61 0.34
N LEU A 112 -5.96 -11.86 0.43
CA LEU A 112 -5.10 -11.77 1.60
C LEU A 112 -5.85 -11.28 2.85
N SER A 113 -6.84 -10.40 2.67
CA SER A 113 -7.64 -9.82 3.75
C SER A 113 -8.43 -10.86 4.57
N THR A 114 -8.66 -12.05 4.00
CA THR A 114 -9.37 -13.17 4.64
C THR A 114 -8.44 -14.26 5.17
N ALA A 115 -7.13 -14.10 4.97
CA ALA A 115 -6.15 -15.09 5.35
C ALA A 115 -5.98 -15.21 6.88
N SER A 116 -5.74 -16.43 7.34
CA SER A 116 -5.27 -16.70 8.70
C SER A 116 -3.97 -15.94 8.97
N GLY A 117 -3.90 -15.21 10.09
CA GLY A 117 -2.71 -14.43 10.46
C GLY A 117 -2.69 -12.99 9.92
N PHE A 118 -3.70 -12.55 9.17
CA PHE A 118 -3.71 -11.19 8.59
C PHE A 118 -3.74 -10.11 9.68
N ASP A 119 -4.67 -10.21 10.63
CA ASP A 119 -4.84 -9.21 11.69
C ASP A 119 -3.61 -9.18 12.61
N GLU A 120 -3.02 -10.34 12.92
CA GLU A 120 -1.75 -10.45 13.65
C GLU A 120 -0.58 -9.84 12.88
N THR A 121 -0.57 -9.97 11.54
CA THR A 121 0.44 -9.35 10.68
C THR A 121 0.30 -7.84 10.69
N VAL A 122 -0.92 -7.32 10.61
CA VAL A 122 -1.21 -5.87 10.72
C VAL A 122 -0.70 -5.34 12.06
N SER A 123 -1.06 -5.98 13.16
CA SER A 123 -0.64 -5.55 14.50
C SER A 123 0.89 -5.60 14.64
N THR A 124 1.53 -6.67 14.16
CA THR A 124 2.99 -6.82 14.24
C THR A 124 3.74 -5.77 13.42
N VAL A 125 3.34 -5.56 12.16
CA VAL A 125 3.98 -4.56 11.28
C VAL A 125 3.78 -3.16 11.85
N THR A 126 2.58 -2.85 12.33
CA THR A 126 2.27 -1.58 12.99
C THR A 126 3.15 -1.37 14.21
N HIS A 127 3.27 -2.38 15.06
CA HIS A 127 4.13 -2.31 16.24
C HIS A 127 5.60 -2.05 15.88
N VAL A 128 6.12 -2.73 14.85
CA VAL A 128 7.50 -2.52 14.37
C VAL A 128 7.67 -1.11 13.78
N LEU A 129 6.69 -0.59 13.04
CA LEU A 129 6.67 0.78 12.52
C LEU A 129 6.76 1.79 13.67
N LEU A 130 5.91 1.63 14.69
CA LEU A 130 5.86 2.54 15.84
C LEU A 130 7.14 2.49 16.70
N GLN A 131 7.76 1.31 16.83
CA GLN A 131 9.00 1.14 17.60
C GLN A 131 10.23 1.74 16.93
N GLN A 132 10.34 1.66 15.60
CA GLN A 132 11.53 2.14 14.89
C GLN A 132 11.61 3.68 14.82
N GLY A 133 10.47 4.36 14.88
CA GLY A 133 10.42 5.80 14.63
C GLY A 133 10.69 6.16 13.16
N ASP A 134 10.51 7.42 12.82
CA ASP A 134 10.59 7.97 11.45
C ASP A 134 12.02 7.99 10.85
N SER A 135 13.04 7.77 11.68
CA SER A 135 14.45 7.68 11.30
C SER A 135 14.97 6.24 11.16
N GLY A 136 14.09 5.24 11.36
CA GLY A 136 14.45 3.84 11.21
C GLY A 136 14.88 3.47 9.80
N GLU A 137 15.89 2.61 9.68
CA GLU A 137 16.43 2.13 8.39
C GLU A 137 15.36 1.55 7.45
N HIS A 138 14.34 0.90 8.03
CA HIS A 138 13.28 0.22 7.27
C HIS A 138 11.95 0.99 7.28
N TYR A 139 11.96 2.24 7.74
CA TYR A 139 10.73 3.00 7.99
C TYR A 139 9.86 3.14 6.75
N THR A 140 10.43 3.58 5.63
CA THR A 140 9.70 3.75 4.37
C THR A 140 9.11 2.43 3.87
N LEU A 141 9.85 1.33 4.00
CA LEU A 141 9.36 0.01 3.62
C LEU A 141 8.17 -0.44 4.49
N LEU A 142 8.22 -0.17 5.79
CA LEU A 142 7.10 -0.42 6.70
C LEU A 142 5.87 0.44 6.35
N LEU A 143 6.06 1.71 5.98
CA LEU A 143 4.97 2.57 5.51
C LEU A 143 4.31 2.02 4.24
N ARG A 144 5.09 1.50 3.29
CA ARG A 144 4.55 0.85 2.08
C ARG A 144 3.70 -0.37 2.43
N ILE A 145 4.21 -1.24 3.29
CA ILE A 145 3.48 -2.45 3.74
C ILE A 145 2.19 -2.05 4.47
N VAL A 146 2.25 -1.09 5.39
CA VAL A 146 1.05 -0.59 6.11
C VAL A 146 0.05 0.07 5.16
N THR A 147 0.52 0.76 4.13
CA THR A 147 -0.35 1.32 3.08
C THR A 147 -1.07 0.20 2.31
N ASN A 148 -0.34 -0.85 1.91
CA ASN A 148 -0.95 -2.00 1.22
C ASN A 148 -1.97 -2.72 2.12
N LEU A 149 -1.62 -2.98 3.37
CA LEU A 149 -2.49 -3.65 4.35
C LEU A 149 -3.75 -2.81 4.65
N SER A 150 -3.61 -1.49 4.81
CA SER A 150 -4.75 -0.59 5.05
C SER A 150 -5.67 -0.50 3.82
N ASN A 151 -5.14 -0.65 2.62
CA ASN A 151 -5.95 -0.75 1.40
C ASN A 151 -6.77 -2.05 1.34
N LEU A 152 -6.20 -3.16 1.85
CA LEU A 152 -6.87 -4.47 1.84
C LEU A 152 -7.95 -4.60 2.91
N LYS A 153 -7.67 -4.22 4.15
CA LYS A 153 -8.60 -4.35 5.29
C LYS A 153 -8.34 -3.25 6.33
N PRO A 154 -8.86 -2.02 6.11
CA PRO A 154 -8.64 -0.89 7.02
C PRO A 154 -9.07 -1.16 8.47
N VAL A 155 -10.14 -1.95 8.67
CA VAL A 155 -10.67 -2.28 10.00
C VAL A 155 -9.66 -2.98 10.91
N ALA A 156 -8.69 -3.69 10.34
CA ALA A 156 -7.65 -4.39 11.10
C ALA A 156 -6.73 -3.45 11.89
N PHE A 157 -6.73 -2.15 11.57
CA PHE A 157 -5.95 -1.12 12.27
C PHE A 157 -6.73 -0.45 13.41
N SER A 158 -7.94 -0.90 13.71
CA SER A 158 -8.84 -0.18 14.61
C SER A 158 -8.38 -0.15 16.07
N GLU A 159 -7.63 -1.16 16.52
CA GLU A 159 -7.06 -1.19 17.88
C GLU A 159 -5.87 -0.24 18.02
N GLU A 160 -5.08 -0.06 16.95
CA GLU A 160 -3.90 0.79 16.92
C GLU A 160 -4.14 2.19 16.33
N ALA A 161 -5.39 2.52 15.99
CA ALA A 161 -5.75 3.75 15.27
C ALA A 161 -5.21 5.03 15.93
N GLU A 162 -5.30 5.12 17.26
CA GLU A 162 -4.77 6.27 18.02
C GLU A 162 -3.25 6.38 17.93
N SER A 163 -2.54 5.28 18.14
CA SER A 163 -1.07 5.24 18.10
C SER A 163 -0.53 5.57 16.72
N ILE A 164 -1.15 5.02 15.66
CA ILE A 164 -0.79 5.32 14.27
C ILE A 164 -1.08 6.78 13.95
N ALA A 165 -2.23 7.31 14.36
CA ALA A 165 -2.59 8.70 14.11
C ALA A 165 -1.58 9.68 14.74
N HIS A 166 -1.19 9.45 16.00
CA HIS A 166 -0.16 10.25 16.66
C HIS A 166 1.20 10.14 15.96
N HIS A 167 1.56 8.95 15.51
CA HIS A 167 2.81 8.75 14.77
C HIS A 167 2.80 9.48 13.42
N PHE A 168 1.72 9.34 12.65
CA PHE A 168 1.54 10.00 11.35
C PHE A 168 1.48 11.51 11.48
N LYS A 169 0.88 12.04 12.55
CA LYS A 169 0.85 13.46 12.85
C LYS A 169 2.25 14.08 12.81
N ASN A 170 3.24 13.45 13.42
CA ASN A 170 4.62 13.94 13.41
C ASN A 170 5.19 13.97 11.98
N VAL A 171 4.95 12.93 11.18
CA VAL A 171 5.41 12.88 9.78
C VAL A 171 4.76 14.00 8.96
N LEU A 172 3.43 14.17 9.04
CA LEU A 172 2.70 15.17 8.27
C LEU A 172 3.18 16.60 8.60
N LEU A 173 3.47 16.87 9.87
CA LEU A 173 3.93 18.17 10.33
C LEU A 173 5.37 18.46 9.91
N TYR A 174 6.29 17.50 10.09
CA TYR A 174 7.73 17.81 10.10
C TYR A 174 8.54 17.17 8.99
N THR A 175 8.00 16.17 8.27
CA THR A 175 8.79 15.52 7.22
C THR A 175 8.92 16.41 5.98
N GLU A 176 10.12 16.41 5.41
CA GLU A 176 10.43 16.92 4.07
C GLU A 176 10.60 15.77 3.06
N ASP A 177 10.60 14.53 3.54
CA ASP A 177 10.72 13.34 2.70
C ASP A 177 9.40 13.09 1.96
N ALA A 178 9.42 13.36 0.65
CA ALA A 178 8.30 13.19 -0.26
C ALA A 178 7.71 11.77 -0.22
N GLU A 179 8.57 10.76 -0.09
CA GLU A 179 8.14 9.37 -0.12
C GLU A 179 7.40 9.00 1.16
N LYS A 180 7.97 9.37 2.32
CA LYS A 180 7.30 9.17 3.63
C LYS A 180 5.96 9.89 3.67
N LEU A 181 5.93 11.15 3.20
CA LEU A 181 4.71 11.94 3.15
C LEU A 181 3.64 11.27 2.27
N THR A 182 4.02 10.74 1.11
CA THR A 182 3.11 10.04 0.19
C THR A 182 2.46 8.84 0.87
N PHE A 183 3.24 7.93 1.45
CA PHE A 183 2.69 6.72 2.06
C PHE A 183 1.88 7.00 3.32
N VAL A 184 2.27 7.98 4.13
CA VAL A 184 1.45 8.41 5.27
C VAL A 184 0.11 8.98 4.81
N LEU A 185 0.09 9.82 3.76
CA LEU A 185 -1.16 10.36 3.21
C LEU A 185 -2.04 9.24 2.61
N CYS A 186 -1.46 8.30 1.87
CA CYS A 186 -2.20 7.17 1.29
C CYS A 186 -2.83 6.28 2.37
N CYS A 187 -2.05 5.88 3.38
CA CYS A 187 -2.56 5.10 4.50
C CYS A 187 -3.64 5.87 5.28
N ALA A 188 -3.41 7.16 5.56
CA ALA A 188 -4.38 8.00 6.25
C ALA A 188 -5.69 8.14 5.47
N VAL A 189 -5.64 8.26 4.14
CA VAL A 189 -6.84 8.25 3.27
C VAL A 189 -7.58 6.92 3.39
N ASN A 190 -6.89 5.78 3.34
CA ASN A 190 -7.53 4.46 3.47
C ASN A 190 -8.29 4.31 4.80
N LEU A 191 -7.65 4.70 5.91
CA LEU A 191 -8.25 4.64 7.25
C LEU A 191 -9.40 5.64 7.41
N CYS A 192 -9.26 6.88 6.91
CA CYS A 192 -10.33 7.89 6.92
C CYS A 192 -11.52 7.49 6.05
N LYS A 193 -11.30 6.91 4.86
CA LYS A 193 -12.37 6.38 3.99
C LYS A 193 -13.18 5.33 4.74
N TYR A 194 -12.50 4.41 5.42
CA TYR A 194 -13.17 3.38 6.23
C TYR A 194 -14.00 3.99 7.36
N ASP A 195 -13.43 4.91 8.13
CA ASP A 195 -14.14 5.64 9.20
C ASP A 195 -15.43 6.29 8.66
N LEU A 196 -15.35 6.99 7.52
CA LEU A 196 -16.52 7.61 6.86
C LEU A 196 -17.60 6.58 6.48
N TYR A 197 -17.21 5.44 5.91
CA TYR A 197 -18.17 4.41 5.50
C TYR A 197 -18.78 3.67 6.69
N ALA A 198 -18.02 3.53 7.78
CA ALA A 198 -18.48 2.91 9.01
C ALA A 198 -19.31 3.85 9.90
N GLY A 199 -19.46 5.14 9.53
CA GLY A 199 -20.09 6.15 10.39
C GLY A 199 -19.35 6.32 11.71
N ALA A 200 -18.02 6.24 11.67
CA ALA A 200 -17.14 6.30 12.83
C ALA A 200 -16.06 7.37 12.63
N CYS A 201 -15.36 7.70 13.71
CA CYS A 201 -14.20 8.57 13.67
C CYS A 201 -13.13 8.03 14.63
N ARG A 202 -12.54 6.88 14.30
CA ARG A 202 -11.58 6.20 15.17
C ARG A 202 -10.16 6.71 14.92
N PHE A 203 -9.83 7.04 13.68
CA PHE A 203 -8.53 7.49 13.26
C PHE A 203 -8.49 9.00 13.06
N ALA A 204 -9.48 9.56 12.34
CA ALA A 204 -9.47 10.98 11.96
C ALA A 204 -9.44 11.93 13.17
N LYS A 205 -10.10 11.59 14.29
CA LYS A 205 -10.14 12.41 15.51
C LYS A 205 -8.78 12.64 16.17
N TYR A 206 -7.86 11.70 16.03
CA TYR A 206 -6.52 11.81 16.61
C TYR A 206 -5.54 12.47 15.63
N LEU A 207 -5.72 12.25 14.32
CA LEU A 207 -4.82 12.78 13.30
C LEU A 207 -5.11 14.26 12.98
N CYS A 208 -6.38 14.63 12.85
CA CYS A 208 -6.81 15.88 12.21
C CYS A 208 -6.88 17.07 13.18
N ALA A 209 -5.81 17.29 13.97
CA ALA A 209 -5.67 18.52 14.73
C ALA A 209 -5.53 19.73 13.78
N GLN A 210 -5.99 20.91 14.21
CA GLN A 210 -5.97 22.14 13.38
C GLN A 210 -4.58 22.46 12.80
N GLU A 211 -3.51 22.18 13.54
CA GLU A 211 -2.12 22.36 13.10
C GLU A 211 -1.75 21.45 11.93
N VAL A 212 -2.23 20.20 11.92
CA VAL A 212 -2.01 19.24 10.83
C VAL A 212 -2.75 19.71 9.58
N LEU A 213 -4.03 20.08 9.73
CA LEU A 213 -4.84 20.59 8.61
C LEU A 213 -4.25 21.87 8.02
N SER A 214 -3.80 22.80 8.87
CA SER A 214 -3.15 24.05 8.42
C SER A 214 -1.85 23.78 7.68
N THR A 215 -1.03 22.86 8.20
CA THR A 215 0.24 22.46 7.57
C THR A 215 0.01 21.79 6.22
N LEU A 216 -0.97 20.89 6.13
CA LEU A 216 -1.31 20.22 4.87
C LEU A 216 -1.91 21.15 3.84
N CYS A 217 -2.79 22.10 4.23
CA CYS A 217 -3.27 23.12 3.29
C CYS A 217 -2.10 23.97 2.77
N THR A 218 -1.15 24.33 3.64
CA THR A 218 0.07 25.07 3.27
C THR A 218 0.91 24.27 2.28
N LYS A 219 1.24 23.01 2.62
CA LYS A 219 2.00 22.10 1.74
C LYS A 219 1.30 21.91 0.40
N MET A 220 0.01 21.57 0.40
CA MET A 220 -0.81 21.40 -0.81
C MET A 220 -0.71 22.63 -1.72
N TYR A 221 -0.94 23.83 -1.18
CA TYR A 221 -0.90 25.05 -1.96
C TYR A 221 0.49 25.34 -2.52
N HIS A 222 1.55 25.22 -1.71
CA HIS A 222 2.91 25.45 -2.20
C HIS A 222 3.33 24.42 -3.24
N PHE A 223 3.02 23.15 -3.02
CA PHE A 223 3.34 22.07 -3.93
C PHE A 223 2.61 22.19 -5.27
N TYR A 224 1.36 22.65 -5.26
CA TYR A 224 0.57 22.87 -6.47
C TYR A 224 1.15 23.98 -7.36
N ASN A 225 1.72 25.02 -6.74
CA ASN A 225 2.33 26.14 -7.44
C ASN A 225 3.84 25.93 -7.70
N SER A 226 4.32 24.69 -7.62
CA SER A 226 5.71 24.34 -7.92
C SER A 226 5.88 23.95 -9.39
N ASP A 227 7.07 24.17 -9.94
CA ASP A 227 7.46 23.65 -11.26
C ASP A 227 7.89 22.17 -11.20
N ASP A 228 8.05 21.58 -10.01
CA ASP A 228 8.43 20.18 -9.84
C ASP A 228 7.19 19.27 -9.89
N ILE A 229 7.14 18.40 -10.91
CA ILE A 229 6.08 17.41 -11.12
C ILE A 229 5.89 16.53 -9.88
N ASN A 230 6.95 16.15 -9.17
CA ASN A 230 6.83 15.33 -7.97
C ASN A 230 6.10 16.07 -6.85
N LEU A 231 6.35 17.38 -6.70
CA LEU A 231 5.63 18.21 -5.75
C LEU A 231 4.17 18.39 -6.18
N ILE A 232 3.88 18.62 -7.46
CA ILE A 232 2.49 18.69 -7.97
C ILE A 232 1.73 17.39 -7.63
N VAL A 233 2.36 16.22 -7.82
CA VAL A 233 1.78 14.92 -7.43
C VAL A 233 1.52 14.84 -5.92
N LEU A 234 2.46 15.31 -5.08
CA LEU A 234 2.24 15.41 -3.64
C LEU A 234 1.09 16.34 -3.26
N SER A 235 0.90 17.43 -4.00
CA SER A 235 -0.27 18.29 -3.81
C SER A 235 -1.57 17.52 -4.01
N GLY A 236 -1.63 16.66 -5.03
CA GLY A 236 -2.76 15.75 -5.26
C GLY A 236 -3.04 14.82 -4.08
N TYR A 237 -2.01 14.22 -3.48
CA TYR A 237 -2.18 13.39 -2.28
C TYR A 237 -2.65 14.21 -1.06
N CYS A 238 -2.13 15.42 -0.87
CA CYS A 238 -2.61 16.33 0.18
C CYS A 238 -4.09 16.70 -0.05
N ALA A 239 -4.47 17.04 -1.28
CA ALA A 239 -5.84 17.36 -1.67
C ALA A 239 -6.78 16.17 -1.47
N LEU A 240 -6.32 14.95 -1.76
CA LEU A 240 -7.08 13.72 -1.54
C LEU A 240 -7.38 13.48 -0.06
N PHE A 241 -6.37 13.66 0.79
CA PHE A 241 -6.54 13.58 2.23
C PHE A 241 -7.47 14.68 2.76
N LEU A 242 -7.22 15.95 2.45
CA LEU A 242 -8.02 17.08 2.90
C LEU A 242 -9.47 17.01 2.41
N GLY A 243 -9.66 16.59 1.16
CA GLY A 243 -10.96 16.33 0.56
C GLY A 243 -11.72 15.22 1.30
N THR A 244 -11.07 14.08 1.53
CA THR A 244 -11.64 12.97 2.33
C THR A 244 -12.04 13.45 3.72
N VAL A 245 -11.13 14.17 4.40
CA VAL A 245 -11.36 14.69 5.75
C VAL A 245 -12.51 15.70 5.80
N SER A 246 -12.73 16.48 4.74
CA SER A 246 -13.85 17.43 4.67
C SER A 246 -15.24 16.77 4.67
N LEU A 247 -15.31 15.44 4.51
CA LEU A 247 -16.56 14.68 4.56
C LEU A 247 -17.02 14.38 5.99
N PHE A 248 -16.15 14.49 7.00
CA PHE A 248 -16.53 14.39 8.41
C PHE A 248 -17.26 15.67 8.85
N SER A 249 -18.57 15.58 9.05
CA SER A 249 -19.46 16.73 9.28
C SER A 249 -20.55 16.43 10.32
N GLU A 250 -20.14 15.80 11.42
CA GLU A 250 -21.02 15.51 12.55
C GLU A 250 -20.89 16.59 13.64
N LYS A 251 -21.95 16.79 14.44
CA LYS A 251 -22.07 17.94 15.37
C LYS A 251 -20.91 18.08 16.35
N GLU A 252 -20.32 16.97 16.79
CA GLU A 252 -19.20 16.97 17.74
C GLU A 252 -17.82 16.89 17.06
N PHE A 253 -17.81 16.64 15.74
CA PHE A 253 -16.59 16.44 14.97
C PHE A 253 -16.78 16.90 13.52
N ASP A 254 -16.80 18.23 13.34
CA ASP A 254 -16.87 18.88 12.04
C ASP A 254 -15.46 19.29 11.58
N LEU A 255 -14.86 18.44 10.75
CA LEU A 255 -13.57 18.73 10.11
C LEU A 255 -13.73 19.55 8.84
N ARG A 256 -14.93 19.58 8.26
CA ARG A 256 -15.22 20.36 7.04
C ARG A 256 -14.93 21.83 7.26
N ILE A 257 -15.46 22.43 8.33
CA ILE A 257 -15.23 23.84 8.63
C ILE A 257 -13.74 24.10 8.88
N GLN A 258 -13.06 23.20 9.58
CA GLN A 258 -11.63 23.34 9.88
C GLN A 258 -10.76 23.34 8.62
N VAL A 259 -11.05 22.43 7.67
CA VAL A 259 -10.37 22.40 6.35
C VAL A 259 -10.65 23.69 5.58
N ILE A 260 -11.91 24.15 5.51
CA ILE A 260 -12.29 25.40 4.82
C ILE A 260 -11.54 26.59 5.42
N THR A 261 -11.53 26.72 6.75
CA THR A 261 -10.85 27.81 7.46
C THR A 261 -9.34 27.78 7.23
N ALA A 262 -8.72 26.59 7.32
CA ALA A 262 -7.30 26.43 7.05
C ALA A 262 -6.95 26.82 5.61
N LEU A 263 -7.75 26.38 4.64
CA LEU A 263 -7.55 26.65 3.23
C LEU A 263 -7.70 28.14 2.91
N ALA A 264 -8.77 28.78 3.40
CA ALA A 264 -9.01 30.21 3.22
C ALA A 264 -7.88 31.07 3.81
N LYS A 265 -7.29 30.63 4.93
CA LYS A 265 -6.14 31.31 5.54
C LYS A 265 -4.88 31.20 4.66
N VAL A 266 -4.61 30.02 4.11
CA VAL A 266 -3.42 29.78 3.28
C VAL A 266 -3.50 30.50 1.94
N THR A 267 -4.69 30.57 1.35
CA THR A 267 -4.90 31.26 0.07
C THR A 267 -5.17 32.76 0.24
N LYS A 268 -5.15 33.28 1.47
CA LYS A 268 -5.47 34.69 1.72
C LYS A 268 -4.51 35.59 0.95
N ASP A 269 -5.05 36.63 0.33
CA ASP A 269 -4.28 37.65 -0.40
C ASP A 269 -3.54 37.10 -1.64
N THR A 270 -3.92 35.92 -2.15
CA THR A 270 -3.43 35.37 -3.42
C THR A 270 -4.48 35.49 -4.54
N GLU A 271 -4.05 35.47 -5.80
CA GLU A 271 -4.96 35.48 -6.96
C GLU A 271 -5.94 34.30 -6.90
N MET A 272 -5.43 33.10 -6.61
CA MET A 272 -6.24 31.90 -6.43
C MET A 272 -7.24 32.08 -5.29
N GLY A 273 -6.81 32.64 -4.16
CA GLY A 273 -7.69 32.92 -3.03
C GLY A 273 -8.81 33.89 -3.34
N THR A 274 -8.57 34.87 -4.21
CA THR A 274 -9.62 35.78 -4.68
C THR A 274 -10.64 35.03 -5.53
N LYS A 275 -10.19 34.14 -6.43
CA LYS A 275 -11.08 33.31 -7.28
C LYS A 275 -11.93 32.34 -6.47
N VAL A 276 -11.39 31.75 -5.40
CA VAL A 276 -12.10 30.75 -4.58
C VAL A 276 -12.63 31.29 -3.25
N ALA A 277 -12.61 32.60 -3.02
CA ALA A 277 -12.92 33.21 -1.72
C ALA A 277 -14.28 32.76 -1.13
N HIS A 278 -15.29 32.62 -1.99
CA HIS A 278 -16.64 32.23 -1.60
C HIS A 278 -16.82 30.70 -1.45
N GLN A 279 -15.94 29.90 -2.05
CA GLN A 279 -15.98 28.43 -2.00
C GLN A 279 -14.55 27.85 -2.02
N PRO A 280 -13.77 27.93 -0.92
CA PRO A 280 -12.37 27.51 -0.90
C PRO A 280 -12.14 26.06 -1.36
N MET A 281 -13.08 25.16 -1.07
CA MET A 281 -13.03 23.75 -1.49
C MET A 281 -13.00 23.54 -3.01
N LYS A 282 -13.37 24.55 -3.82
CA LYS A 282 -13.17 24.50 -5.29
C LYS A 282 -11.71 24.23 -5.65
N LEU A 283 -10.75 24.76 -4.87
CA LEU A 283 -9.33 24.52 -5.10
C LEU A 283 -8.94 23.05 -4.89
N ILE A 284 -9.42 22.42 -3.81
CA ILE A 284 -9.17 20.99 -3.57
C ILE A 284 -9.75 20.14 -4.70
N VAL A 285 -10.97 20.45 -5.16
CA VAL A 285 -11.60 19.71 -6.27
C VAL A 285 -10.83 19.88 -7.57
N ALA A 286 -10.39 21.09 -7.91
CA ALA A 286 -9.58 21.34 -9.10
C ALA A 286 -8.27 20.53 -9.08
N ILE A 287 -7.52 20.59 -7.97
CA ILE A 287 -6.28 19.82 -7.79
C ILE A 287 -6.56 18.32 -7.93
N LEU A 288 -7.66 17.81 -7.38
CA LEU A 288 -8.03 16.40 -7.49
C LEU A 288 -8.37 15.98 -8.92
N GLN A 289 -9.08 16.82 -9.67
CA GLN A 289 -9.40 16.55 -11.07
C GLN A 289 -8.12 16.46 -11.91
N GLU A 290 -7.19 17.41 -11.74
CA GLU A 290 -5.88 17.37 -12.41
C GLU A 290 -5.05 16.16 -11.99
N PHE A 291 -5.06 15.82 -10.69
CA PHE A 291 -4.37 14.65 -10.17
C PHE A 291 -4.88 13.34 -10.79
N ILE A 292 -6.20 13.18 -10.95
CA ILE A 292 -6.78 12.00 -11.61
C ILE A 292 -6.39 11.95 -13.08
N LEU A 293 -6.43 13.08 -13.79
CA LEU A 293 -6.01 13.14 -15.19
C LEU A 293 -4.54 12.72 -15.33
N PHE A 294 -3.66 13.24 -14.48
CA PHE A 294 -2.26 12.88 -14.45
C PHE A 294 -2.07 11.37 -14.23
N GLN A 295 -2.70 10.80 -13.20
CA GLN A 295 -2.60 9.37 -12.88
C GLN A 295 -3.23 8.48 -13.99
N SER A 296 -4.26 8.97 -14.67
CA SER A 296 -4.81 8.27 -15.83
C SER A 296 -3.83 8.25 -17.00
N THR A 297 -3.13 9.36 -17.25
CA THR A 297 -2.14 9.43 -18.35
C THR A 297 -0.88 8.61 -18.08
N SER A 298 -0.50 8.40 -16.82
CA SER A 298 0.63 7.55 -16.44
C SER A 298 0.32 6.06 -16.45
N GLY A 299 -0.96 5.67 -16.66
CA GLY A 299 -1.39 4.28 -16.69
C GLY A 299 -1.38 3.60 -15.31
N THR A 300 -1.32 4.37 -14.23
CA THR A 300 -1.29 3.85 -12.85
C THR A 300 -2.71 3.56 -12.32
N LEU A 301 -3.74 4.13 -12.93
CA LEU A 301 -5.13 3.92 -12.51
C LEU A 301 -5.76 2.69 -13.14
N THR A 302 -6.25 1.82 -12.27
CA THR A 302 -7.23 0.81 -12.66
C THR A 302 -8.61 1.45 -12.85
N LYS A 303 -9.48 0.79 -13.63
CA LYS A 303 -10.87 1.25 -13.80
C LYS A 303 -11.62 1.40 -12.47
N SER A 304 -11.42 0.47 -11.53
CA SER A 304 -12.03 0.54 -10.19
C SER A 304 -11.51 1.72 -9.39
N SER A 305 -10.19 1.95 -9.37
CA SER A 305 -9.59 3.09 -8.66
C SER A 305 -10.06 4.43 -9.23
N LEU A 306 -10.25 4.53 -10.55
CA LEU A 306 -10.79 5.73 -11.19
C LEU A 306 -12.24 6.01 -10.75
N VAL A 307 -13.10 4.99 -10.76
CA VAL A 307 -14.50 5.12 -10.31
C VAL A 307 -14.55 5.54 -8.85
N GLU A 308 -13.77 4.90 -7.98
CA GLU A 308 -13.72 5.26 -6.56
C GLU A 308 -13.30 6.70 -6.31
N MET A 309 -12.31 7.21 -7.05
CA MET A 309 -11.88 8.61 -6.91
C MET A 309 -12.92 9.58 -7.48
N SER A 310 -13.60 9.23 -8.57
CA SER A 310 -14.71 10.03 -9.10
C SER A 310 -15.85 10.13 -8.10
N ASP A 311 -16.27 9.00 -7.53
CA ASP A 311 -17.32 8.95 -6.50
C ASP A 311 -16.93 9.78 -5.26
N LEU A 312 -15.65 9.75 -4.89
CA LEU A 312 -15.14 10.57 -3.79
C LEU A 312 -15.23 12.08 -4.11
N ILE A 313 -14.83 12.50 -5.30
CA ILE A 313 -14.96 13.90 -5.74
C ILE A 313 -16.42 14.35 -5.72
N ASP A 314 -17.33 13.53 -6.24
CA ASP A 314 -18.77 13.85 -6.26
C ASP A 314 -19.32 14.02 -4.84
N ARG A 315 -18.88 13.18 -3.89
CA ARG A 315 -19.20 13.34 -2.47
C ARG A 315 -18.64 14.64 -1.90
N ILE A 316 -17.40 15.01 -2.23
CA ILE A 316 -16.77 16.27 -1.78
C ILE A 316 -17.57 17.46 -2.32
N VAL A 317 -17.88 17.48 -3.62
CA VAL A 317 -18.67 18.53 -4.27
C VAL A 317 -20.03 18.69 -3.60
N LYS A 318 -20.76 17.58 -3.43
CA LYS A 318 -22.09 17.58 -2.83
C LYS A 318 -22.06 18.04 -1.37
N GLN A 319 -21.14 17.51 -0.56
CA GLN A 319 -21.05 17.83 0.86
C GLN A 319 -20.63 19.28 1.09
N ASN A 320 -19.72 19.79 0.25
CA ASN A 320 -19.21 21.15 0.36
C ASN A 320 -20.06 22.21 -0.35
N LYS A 321 -21.16 21.80 -1.02
CA LYS A 321 -22.06 22.68 -1.78
C LYS A 321 -21.30 23.49 -2.82
N ILE A 322 -20.39 22.84 -3.55
CA ILE A 322 -19.61 23.49 -4.59
C ILE A 322 -20.51 23.67 -5.82
N SER A 323 -20.58 24.89 -6.33
CA SER A 323 -21.29 25.18 -7.58
C SER A 323 -20.40 24.80 -8.76
N ILE A 324 -20.87 23.88 -9.60
CA ILE A 324 -20.22 23.59 -10.88
C ILE A 324 -20.78 24.60 -11.88
N ASP A 325 -19.99 25.62 -12.17
CA ASP A 325 -20.33 26.59 -13.21
C ASP A 325 -20.16 25.87 -14.56
N SER A 326 -21.25 25.75 -15.32
CA SER A 326 -21.25 25.14 -16.65
C SER A 326 -20.82 26.22 -17.64
N GLU A 327 -19.52 26.43 -17.77
CA GLU A 327 -18.95 27.09 -18.95
C GLU A 327 -18.62 26.06 -20.03
#